data_AF-A0A1W6BD42-F1
#
_entry.id   AF-A0A1W6BD42-F1
#
_cell.length_a   1.000
_cell.length_b   1.000
_cell.length_c   1.000
_cell.angle_alpha   90.00
_cell.angle_beta   90.00
_cell.angle_gamma   90.00
#
_symmetry.space_group_name_H-M   'P 1'
#
loop_
_entity.id
_entity.type
_entity.pdbx_description
1 polymer ?
#
loop_
_entity_poly.entity_id
_entity_poly.type
_entity_poly.pdbx_seq_one_letter_code
_entity_poly.pdbx_strand_id
1 'polypeptide(L)'
;MTNPFFKNTGPHNINFLLKTIKLENYNFSDDKITDIKDLNSSEKNEITFFHSKKYADLAKKTKASYCLTSENFQSLLPDSCQPIITDKVLLHTAQITKIFYPDSITDNYDVTVKDINETKFKDKVKFGKNVLIGENVKIGANCLIGHNSIIEKNVNIGDNCSIGSNVIIRNSLIKNNVHILDGCVIGKKGFGFFPNKDVNFRYPQIGIVIIEDNVEIGCGSTIDRGSLSNTIIGKNTYLDNQIHIAHNVKIGENCIIAGQVGFAGSSTLGNNVMIGGQAGISGHLKIGNNVQIGGGSGVIKNIPDNSKVMGYPAKDLKNFIRENK
;
A
#
# COMPACT_ATOMS: atom_id res chain seq x y z
N MET A 1 13.72 -7.74 -4.92
CA MET A 1 13.34 -7.16 -6.22
C MET A 1 13.55 -5.66 -6.12
N THR A 2 14.34 -5.06 -7.02
CA THR A 2 14.56 -3.61 -7.05
C THR A 2 13.24 -2.90 -7.26
N ASN A 3 12.96 -1.84 -6.49
CA ASN A 3 11.76 -1.04 -6.66
C ASN A 3 11.73 -0.45 -8.09
N PRO A 4 10.77 -0.82 -8.95
CA PRO A 4 10.81 -0.38 -10.35
C PRO A 4 10.27 1.05 -10.53
N PHE A 5 9.73 1.67 -9.49
CA PHE A 5 9.09 2.98 -9.59
C PHE A 5 9.89 4.10 -8.94
N PHE A 6 10.72 3.78 -7.94
CA PHE A 6 11.56 4.75 -7.24
C PHE A 6 13.02 4.36 -7.34
N LYS A 7 13.86 5.34 -7.67
CA LYS A 7 15.32 5.15 -7.69
C LYS A 7 15.83 5.13 -6.25
N ASN A 8 16.42 4.01 -5.86
CA ASN A 8 17.17 3.89 -4.61
C ASN A 8 18.53 4.60 -4.78
N THR A 9 18.90 5.47 -3.83
CA THR A 9 20.15 6.26 -3.83
C THR A 9 21.29 5.62 -3.03
N GLY A 10 21.05 4.48 -2.38
CA GLY A 10 22.04 3.73 -1.63
C GLY A 10 23.10 3.05 -2.52
N PRO A 11 24.08 2.38 -1.90
CA PRO A 11 24.22 2.18 -0.46
C PRO A 11 24.70 3.43 0.29
N HIS A 12 24.28 3.57 1.55
CA HIS A 12 24.68 4.65 2.46
C HIS A 12 25.45 4.07 3.66
N ASN A 13 26.43 4.80 4.19
CA ASN A 13 27.10 4.42 5.44
C ASN A 13 26.11 4.54 6.63
N ILE A 14 26.07 3.56 7.53
CA ILE A 14 25.15 3.57 8.67
C ILE A 14 25.33 4.81 9.56
N ASN A 15 26.57 5.22 9.86
CA ASN A 15 26.86 6.39 10.68
C ASN A 15 26.37 7.68 10.00
N PHE A 16 26.42 7.76 8.67
CA PHE A 16 25.82 8.88 7.92
C PHE A 16 24.29 8.93 8.06
N LEU A 17 23.62 7.78 7.99
CA LEU A 17 22.16 7.71 8.20
C LEU A 17 21.78 8.18 9.60
N LEU A 18 22.49 7.70 10.62
CA LEU A 18 22.24 8.02 12.02
C LEU A 18 22.51 9.49 12.35
N LYS A 19 23.59 10.07 11.82
CA LYS A 19 23.85 11.50 11.91
C LYS A 19 22.73 12.34 11.29
N THR A 20 22.19 11.92 10.15
CA THR A 20 21.11 12.64 9.47
C THR A 20 19.81 12.69 10.28
N ILE A 21 19.54 11.64 11.07
CA ILE A 21 18.39 11.59 12.00
C ILE A 21 18.73 12.03 13.43
N LYS A 22 19.93 12.60 13.65
CA LYS A 22 20.41 13.10 14.96
C LYS A 22 20.49 12.03 16.05
N LEU A 23 20.83 10.79 15.69
CA LEU A 23 21.16 9.71 16.63
C LEU A 23 22.68 9.48 16.64
N GLU A 24 23.40 10.25 17.44
CA GLU A 24 24.88 10.23 17.45
C GLU A 24 25.48 9.31 18.53
N ASN A 25 24.64 8.64 19.31
CA ASN A 25 25.09 7.75 20.41
C ASN A 25 25.61 6.39 19.93
N TYR A 26 25.68 6.17 18.62
CA TYR A 26 26.12 4.93 17.99
C TYR A 26 27.41 5.19 17.23
N ASN A 27 28.37 4.30 17.40
CA ASN A 27 29.59 4.25 16.59
C ASN A 27 29.72 2.84 16.03
N PHE A 28 28.92 2.54 15.00
CA PHE A 28 29.00 1.26 14.31
C PHE A 28 30.22 1.24 13.39
N SER A 29 30.61 0.05 12.92
CA SER A 29 31.54 -0.09 11.80
C SER A 29 31.02 0.68 10.58
N ASP A 30 31.90 0.95 9.60
CA ASP A 30 31.55 1.63 8.34
C ASP A 30 30.72 0.75 7.39
N ASP A 31 29.66 0.16 7.94
CA ASP A 31 28.74 -0.73 7.26
C ASP A 31 27.95 0.03 6.19
N LYS A 32 27.84 -0.61 5.01
CA LYS A 32 27.10 -0.09 3.87
C LYS A 32 25.68 -0.64 3.89
N ILE A 33 24.72 0.23 4.15
CA ILE A 33 23.30 -0.09 4.14
C ILE A 33 22.74 0.11 2.73
N THR A 34 22.24 -0.96 2.11
CA THR A 34 21.81 -0.96 0.70
C THR A 34 20.38 -0.46 0.51
N ASP A 35 19.51 -0.65 1.51
CA ASP A 35 18.09 -0.30 1.41
C ASP A 35 17.43 -0.19 2.78
N ILE A 36 16.20 0.34 2.80
CA ILE A 36 15.27 0.30 3.92
C ILE A 36 13.99 -0.46 3.53
N LYS A 37 13.62 -1.47 4.31
CA LYS A 37 12.46 -2.34 4.04
C LYS A 37 11.69 -2.71 5.31
N ASP A 38 10.50 -3.29 5.11
CA ASP A 38 9.69 -3.82 6.23
C ASP A 38 10.30 -5.09 6.85
N LEU A 39 9.86 -5.42 8.07
CA LEU A 39 10.38 -6.56 8.85
C LEU A 39 10.36 -7.91 8.11
N ASN A 40 9.42 -8.08 7.17
CA ASN A 40 9.20 -9.36 6.49
C ASN A 40 10.05 -9.51 5.22
N SER A 41 10.38 -8.40 4.57
CA SER A 41 11.06 -8.37 3.27
C SER A 41 12.51 -7.89 3.32
N SER A 42 12.97 -7.42 4.48
CA SER A 42 14.37 -7.04 4.69
C SER A 42 15.32 -8.23 4.57
N GLU A 43 16.47 -7.97 3.98
CA GLU A 43 17.61 -8.89 3.85
C GLU A 43 18.88 -8.30 4.51
N LYS A 44 19.98 -9.04 4.48
CA LYS A 44 21.28 -8.60 5.02
C LYS A 44 21.73 -7.28 4.36
N ASN A 45 22.41 -6.43 5.13
CA ASN A 45 22.84 -5.07 4.76
C ASN A 45 21.69 -4.08 4.55
N GLU A 46 20.47 -4.39 5.01
CA GLU A 46 19.34 -3.46 4.98
C GLU A 46 18.97 -3.03 6.40
N ILE A 47 18.31 -1.88 6.49
CA ILE A 47 17.74 -1.36 7.73
C ILE A 47 16.22 -1.53 7.74
N THR A 48 15.66 -1.85 8.90
CA THR A 48 14.21 -1.98 9.12
C THR A 48 13.77 -1.21 10.36
N PHE A 49 12.51 -1.39 10.77
CA PHE A 49 11.95 -0.75 11.96
C PHE A 49 10.95 -1.64 12.70
N PHE A 50 10.89 -1.48 14.02
CA PHE A 50 9.98 -2.20 14.90
C PHE A 50 9.45 -1.28 16.00
N HIS A 51 8.16 -0.94 15.93
CA HIS A 51 7.56 0.09 16.80
C HIS A 51 6.37 -0.41 17.63
N SER A 52 5.97 -1.68 17.49
CA SER A 52 4.80 -2.22 18.19
C SER A 52 4.89 -3.72 18.36
N LYS A 53 4.63 -4.20 19.59
CA LYS A 53 4.60 -5.62 19.96
C LYS A 53 3.71 -6.49 19.05
N LYS A 54 2.71 -5.88 18.37
CA LYS A 54 1.88 -6.57 17.36
C LYS A 54 2.70 -7.27 16.27
N TYR A 55 3.90 -6.78 15.97
CA TYR A 55 4.78 -7.31 14.93
C TYR A 55 5.91 -8.18 15.48
N ALA A 56 5.84 -8.63 16.74
CA ALA A 56 6.92 -9.40 17.39
C ALA A 56 7.32 -10.66 16.61
N ASP A 57 6.36 -11.39 16.05
CA ASP A 57 6.65 -12.62 15.30
C ASP A 57 7.36 -12.35 13.96
N LEU A 58 7.14 -11.18 13.37
CA LEU A 58 7.89 -10.73 12.18
C LEU A 58 9.27 -10.24 12.59
N ALA A 59 9.36 -9.47 13.69
CA ALA A 59 10.62 -8.95 14.21
C ALA A 59 11.63 -10.07 14.52
N LYS A 60 11.18 -11.18 15.13
CA LYS A 60 12.01 -12.36 15.40
C LYS A 60 12.58 -13.03 14.15
N LYS A 61 11.95 -12.82 12.99
CA LYS A 61 12.29 -13.48 11.71
C LYS A 61 12.97 -12.55 10.72
N THR A 62 13.15 -11.27 11.07
CA THR A 62 13.78 -10.30 10.17
C THR A 62 15.21 -10.72 9.84
N LYS A 63 15.63 -10.44 8.60
CA LYS A 63 17.02 -10.65 8.16
C LYS A 63 17.77 -9.33 7.98
N ALA A 64 17.15 -8.20 8.37
CA ALA A 64 17.79 -6.89 8.36
C ALA A 64 19.05 -6.91 9.24
N SER A 65 20.09 -6.18 8.83
CA SER A 65 21.28 -5.99 9.67
C SER A 65 21.03 -5.03 10.81
N TYR A 66 20.16 -4.04 10.61
CA TYR A 66 19.84 -3.01 11.60
C TYR A 66 18.34 -2.80 11.73
N CYS A 67 17.87 -2.49 12.94
CA CYS A 67 16.46 -2.19 13.19
C CYS A 67 16.30 -0.98 14.10
N LEU A 68 15.63 0.07 13.60
CA LEU A 68 15.15 1.17 14.44
C LEU A 68 14.06 0.64 15.38
N THR A 69 14.24 0.75 16.68
CA THR A 69 13.29 0.21 17.68
C THR A 69 13.34 1.00 18.99
N SER A 70 12.42 0.70 19.91
CA SER A 70 12.47 1.22 21.28
C SER A 70 13.12 0.20 22.23
N GLU A 71 13.61 0.64 23.38
CA GLU A 71 14.20 -0.23 24.41
C GLU A 71 13.30 -1.42 24.79
N ASN A 72 11.99 -1.19 24.87
CA ASN A 72 10.99 -2.20 25.24
C ASN A 72 10.91 -3.40 24.29
N PHE A 73 11.45 -3.26 23.07
CA PHE A 73 11.23 -4.20 21.97
C PHE A 73 12.52 -4.80 21.43
N GLN A 74 13.69 -4.31 21.87
CA GLN A 74 14.99 -4.75 21.34
C GLN A 74 15.25 -6.25 21.52
N SER A 75 14.80 -6.84 22.63
CA SER A 75 15.02 -8.25 22.96
C SER A 75 14.20 -9.22 22.11
N LEU A 76 13.28 -8.71 21.28
CA LEU A 76 12.49 -9.51 20.35
C LEU A 76 13.15 -9.63 18.97
N LEU A 77 14.26 -8.91 18.74
CA LEU A 77 15.03 -9.01 17.51
C LEU A 77 16.00 -10.21 17.58
N PRO A 78 16.29 -10.86 16.44
CA PRO A 78 17.30 -11.90 16.39
C PRO A 78 18.71 -11.30 16.58
N ASP A 79 19.66 -12.11 17.06
CA ASP A 79 21.05 -11.69 17.28
C ASP A 79 21.75 -11.15 16.02
N SER A 80 21.26 -11.55 14.83
CA SER A 80 21.73 -11.07 13.53
C SER A 80 21.30 -9.65 13.19
N CYS A 81 20.41 -9.04 13.97
CA CYS A 81 19.84 -7.72 13.73
C CYS A 81 20.17 -6.76 14.88
N GLN A 82 21.03 -5.78 14.62
CA GLN A 82 21.45 -4.82 15.63
C GLN A 82 20.34 -3.78 15.91
N PRO A 83 19.91 -3.62 17.17
CA PRO A 83 18.92 -2.60 17.52
C PRO A 83 19.52 -1.20 17.52
N ILE A 84 18.81 -0.25 16.92
CA ILE A 84 19.07 1.18 16.98
C ILE A 84 17.93 1.82 17.77
N ILE A 85 18.22 2.21 19.00
CA ILE A 85 17.24 2.65 19.98
C ILE A 85 16.84 4.11 19.74
N THR A 86 15.53 4.35 19.67
CA THR A 86 14.95 5.68 19.58
C THR A 86 13.50 5.69 20.08
N ASP A 87 13.09 6.82 20.65
CA ASP A 87 11.70 7.15 21.00
C ASP A 87 10.85 7.55 19.78
N LYS A 88 11.48 7.89 18.65
CA LYS A 88 10.85 8.40 17.43
C LYS A 88 10.96 7.44 16.25
N VAL A 89 10.78 6.14 16.51
CA VAL A 89 10.98 5.05 15.53
C VAL A 89 10.39 5.40 14.16
N LEU A 90 9.09 5.69 14.09
CA LEU A 90 8.40 5.93 12.81
C LEU A 90 8.91 7.19 12.07
N LEU A 91 9.22 8.26 12.78
CA LEU A 91 9.73 9.50 12.17
C LEU A 91 11.13 9.28 11.61
N HIS A 92 12.00 8.61 12.37
CA HIS A 92 13.36 8.27 11.91
C HIS A 92 13.33 7.30 10.73
N THR A 93 12.42 6.30 10.75
CA THR A 93 12.17 5.43 9.58
C THR A 93 11.81 6.26 8.35
N ALA A 94 10.92 7.24 8.48
CA ALA A 94 10.50 8.08 7.37
C ALA A 94 11.63 8.99 6.85
N GLN A 95 12.46 9.53 7.74
CA GLN A 95 13.63 10.33 7.37
C GLN A 95 14.67 9.49 6.63
N ILE A 96 14.99 8.28 7.11
CA ILE A 96 15.88 7.35 6.40
C ILE A 96 15.28 6.94 5.05
N THR A 97 13.98 6.64 4.99
CA THR A 97 13.28 6.32 3.74
C THR A 97 13.41 7.46 2.73
N LYS A 98 13.31 8.71 3.17
CA LYS A 98 13.50 9.90 2.31
C LYS A 98 14.92 9.99 1.74
N ILE A 99 15.94 9.57 2.50
CA ILE A 99 17.33 9.56 2.01
C ILE A 99 17.46 8.55 0.87
N PHE A 100 16.97 7.31 1.07
CA PHE A 100 17.02 6.26 0.06
C PHE A 100 16.14 6.57 -1.16
N TYR A 101 14.98 7.22 -0.97
CA TYR A 101 13.97 7.44 -2.00
C TYR A 101 13.41 8.88 -1.97
N PRO A 102 14.21 9.90 -2.35
CA PRO A 102 13.81 11.30 -2.24
C PRO A 102 12.57 11.67 -3.08
N ASP A 103 12.38 11.00 -4.22
CA ASP A 103 11.28 11.25 -5.16
C ASP A 103 9.94 10.62 -4.74
N SER A 104 9.90 9.87 -3.63
CA SER A 104 8.70 9.13 -3.19
C SER A 104 7.72 9.96 -2.33
N ILE A 105 8.02 11.25 -2.11
CA ILE A 105 7.22 12.16 -1.29
C ILE A 105 6.17 12.90 -2.14
N THR A 106 6.53 13.24 -3.36
CA THR A 106 5.68 13.95 -4.30
C THR A 106 4.94 12.95 -5.18
N ASP A 107 3.85 13.41 -5.78
CA ASP A 107 3.01 12.57 -6.63
C ASP A 107 2.67 13.30 -7.94
N ASN A 108 3.62 14.11 -8.40
CA ASN A 108 3.54 14.82 -9.67
C ASN A 108 3.20 13.84 -10.80
N TYR A 109 2.52 14.37 -11.82
CA TYR A 109 2.17 13.60 -13.00
C TYR A 109 3.45 13.14 -13.73
N ASP A 110 3.36 12.02 -14.42
CA ASP A 110 4.45 11.48 -15.21
C ASP A 110 4.64 12.28 -16.51
N VAL A 111 5.75 13.01 -16.61
CA VAL A 111 6.12 13.80 -17.80
C VAL A 111 6.59 12.93 -18.97
N THR A 112 6.81 11.63 -18.77
CA THR A 112 7.31 10.73 -19.81
C THR A 112 6.21 10.13 -20.68
N VAL A 113 4.95 10.39 -20.36
CA VAL A 113 3.81 9.84 -21.09
C VAL A 113 3.74 10.38 -22.51
N LYS A 114 3.42 9.50 -23.46
CA LYS A 114 3.17 9.83 -24.86
C LYS A 114 1.82 9.30 -25.30
N ASP A 115 1.25 9.88 -26.36
CA ASP A 115 0.08 9.28 -27.00
C ASP A 115 0.42 7.83 -27.40
N ILE A 116 -0.48 6.89 -27.10
CA ILE A 116 -0.27 5.47 -27.37
C ILE A 116 0.04 5.18 -28.85
N ASN A 117 -0.42 6.03 -29.79
CA ASN A 117 -0.08 5.97 -31.21
C ASN A 117 1.42 6.16 -31.50
N GLU A 118 2.16 6.79 -30.59
CA GLU A 118 3.61 7.02 -30.68
C GLU A 118 4.42 5.94 -29.96
N THR A 119 3.76 4.88 -29.49
CA THR A 119 4.39 3.80 -28.71
C THR A 119 4.33 2.47 -29.43
N LYS A 120 5.09 1.50 -28.93
CA LYS A 120 5.08 0.10 -29.41
C LYS A 120 3.73 -0.62 -29.23
N PHE A 121 2.75 0.00 -28.59
CA PHE A 121 1.45 -0.59 -28.27
C PHE A 121 0.35 -0.28 -29.30
N LYS A 122 0.58 0.68 -30.21
CA LYS A 122 -0.38 1.10 -31.24
C LYS A 122 -1.05 -0.08 -31.96
N ASP A 123 -0.27 -1.08 -32.35
CA ASP A 123 -0.79 -2.23 -33.12
C ASP A 123 -0.93 -3.50 -32.28
N LYS A 124 -0.80 -3.40 -30.95
CA LYS A 124 -0.81 -4.55 -30.02
C LYS A 124 -1.95 -4.55 -29.01
N VAL A 125 -2.51 -3.38 -28.73
CA VAL A 125 -3.56 -3.17 -27.73
C VAL A 125 -4.72 -2.47 -28.43
N LYS A 126 -5.96 -2.83 -28.11
CA LYS A 126 -7.11 -2.04 -28.57
C LYS A 126 -7.31 -0.89 -27.60
N PHE A 127 -7.35 0.34 -28.10
CA PHE A 127 -7.42 1.52 -27.24
C PHE A 127 -8.40 2.57 -27.76
N GLY A 128 -8.92 3.38 -26.84
CA GLY A 128 -9.76 4.55 -27.11
C GLY A 128 -8.93 5.81 -27.40
N LYS A 129 -9.61 6.91 -27.72
CA LYS A 129 -8.97 8.21 -27.96
C LYS A 129 -8.24 8.77 -26.71
N ASN A 130 -7.16 9.51 -26.93
CA ASN A 130 -6.37 10.22 -25.90
C ASN A 130 -5.81 9.31 -24.80
N VAL A 131 -5.32 8.12 -25.16
CA VAL A 131 -4.65 7.23 -24.20
C VAL A 131 -3.17 7.58 -24.13
N LEU A 132 -2.67 7.79 -22.90
CA LEU A 132 -1.29 8.17 -22.64
C LEU A 132 -0.54 7.03 -21.93
N ILE A 133 0.63 6.68 -22.44
CA ILE A 133 1.46 5.58 -21.95
C ILE A 133 2.85 6.10 -21.58
N GLY A 134 3.28 5.84 -20.35
CA GLY A 134 4.60 6.19 -19.82
C GLY A 134 5.71 5.24 -20.24
N GLU A 135 6.94 5.61 -19.90
CA GLU A 135 8.13 4.81 -20.21
C GLU A 135 8.12 3.44 -19.53
N ASN A 136 8.71 2.44 -20.19
CA ASN A 136 8.87 1.08 -19.67
C ASN A 136 7.58 0.37 -19.22
N VAL A 137 6.41 0.90 -19.58
CA VAL A 137 5.13 0.20 -19.41
C VAL A 137 5.18 -1.13 -20.15
N LYS A 138 4.53 -2.13 -19.54
CA LYS A 138 4.33 -3.47 -20.10
C LYS A 138 2.84 -3.77 -20.07
N ILE A 139 2.28 -4.16 -21.20
CA ILE A 139 0.89 -4.56 -21.36
C ILE A 139 0.90 -5.91 -22.07
N GLY A 140 0.17 -6.88 -21.51
CA GLY A 140 -0.01 -8.22 -22.07
C GLY A 140 -0.90 -8.24 -23.32
N ALA A 141 -1.16 -9.45 -23.80
CA ALA A 141 -2.01 -9.71 -24.95
C ALA A 141 -3.49 -9.45 -24.65
N ASN A 142 -4.27 -9.16 -25.69
CA ASN A 142 -5.74 -9.02 -25.63
C ASN A 142 -6.26 -7.96 -24.65
N CYS A 143 -5.45 -6.94 -24.34
CA CYS A 143 -5.87 -5.87 -23.46
C CYS A 143 -6.70 -4.81 -24.17
N LEU A 144 -7.61 -4.18 -23.42
CA LEU A 144 -8.41 -3.03 -23.82
C LEU A 144 -8.07 -1.84 -22.93
N ILE A 145 -7.90 -0.65 -23.51
CA ILE A 145 -7.69 0.59 -22.75
C ILE A 145 -8.67 1.66 -23.22
N GLY A 146 -9.53 2.13 -22.33
CA GLY A 146 -10.55 3.12 -22.60
C GLY A 146 -10.01 4.53 -22.82
N HIS A 147 -10.88 5.42 -23.31
CA HIS A 147 -10.57 6.83 -23.59
C HIS A 147 -9.96 7.60 -22.42
N ASN A 148 -9.07 8.55 -22.71
CA ASN A 148 -8.49 9.49 -21.74
C ASN A 148 -7.77 8.81 -20.56
N SER A 149 -7.39 7.53 -20.68
CA SER A 149 -6.72 6.79 -19.63
C SER A 149 -5.20 6.97 -19.70
N ILE A 150 -4.57 7.05 -18.53
CA ILE A 150 -3.14 7.32 -18.37
C ILE A 150 -2.51 6.15 -17.61
N ILE A 151 -1.58 5.47 -18.26
CA ILE A 151 -0.77 4.40 -17.67
C ILE A 151 0.65 4.93 -17.49
N GLU A 152 1.02 5.30 -16.26
CA GLU A 152 2.32 5.90 -15.97
C GLU A 152 3.46 4.86 -16.02
N LYS A 153 4.69 5.38 -16.05
CA LYS A 153 5.92 4.60 -16.22
C LYS A 153 6.04 3.38 -15.31
N ASN A 154 6.66 2.33 -15.85
CA ASN A 154 6.96 1.06 -15.20
C ASN A 154 5.73 0.24 -14.74
N VAL A 155 4.49 0.69 -15.01
CA VAL A 155 3.30 -0.12 -14.75
C VAL A 155 3.34 -1.40 -15.59
N ASN A 156 2.97 -2.51 -14.96
CA ASN A 156 2.85 -3.81 -15.59
C ASN A 156 1.40 -4.27 -15.57
N ILE A 157 0.84 -4.59 -16.73
CA ILE A 157 -0.50 -5.14 -16.92
C ILE A 157 -0.33 -6.48 -17.62
N GLY A 158 -0.94 -7.53 -17.06
CA GLY A 158 -0.95 -8.88 -17.62
C GLY A 158 -1.83 -9.01 -18.86
N ASP A 159 -2.18 -10.23 -19.19
CA ASP A 159 -3.00 -10.57 -20.36
C ASP A 159 -4.51 -10.39 -20.06
N ASN A 160 -5.29 -10.20 -21.12
CA ASN A 160 -6.76 -10.14 -21.12
C ASN A 160 -7.35 -9.13 -20.13
N CYS A 161 -6.66 -8.01 -19.88
CA CYS A 161 -7.16 -6.98 -18.97
C CYS A 161 -8.02 -5.94 -19.71
N SER A 162 -9.00 -5.38 -19.04
CA SER A 162 -9.81 -4.28 -19.54
C SER A 162 -9.70 -3.08 -18.60
N ILE A 163 -9.13 -1.99 -19.11
CA ILE A 163 -9.02 -0.71 -18.40
C ILE A 163 -10.05 0.24 -19.00
N GLY A 164 -10.94 0.78 -18.17
CA GLY A 164 -12.00 1.71 -18.54
C GLY A 164 -11.46 3.08 -18.96
N SER A 165 -12.38 4.02 -19.18
CA SER A 165 -12.08 5.40 -19.52
C SER A 165 -11.78 6.27 -18.31
N ASN A 166 -10.98 7.31 -18.51
CA ASN A 166 -10.57 8.28 -17.49
C ASN A 166 -9.88 7.60 -16.28
N VAL A 167 -9.15 6.51 -16.52
CA VAL A 167 -8.44 5.75 -15.49
C VAL A 167 -6.99 6.22 -15.41
N ILE A 168 -6.47 6.39 -14.18
CA ILE A 168 -5.05 6.69 -13.94
C ILE A 168 -4.43 5.55 -13.16
N ILE A 169 -3.40 4.92 -13.74
CA ILE A 169 -2.65 3.83 -13.09
C ILE A 169 -1.18 4.22 -13.00
N ARG A 170 -0.61 4.11 -11.80
CA ARG A 170 0.81 4.28 -11.53
C ARG A 170 1.25 3.32 -10.45
N ASN A 171 2.56 3.13 -10.23
CA ASN A 171 3.08 2.34 -9.10
C ASN A 171 2.39 0.97 -8.91
N SER A 172 2.02 0.29 -9.99
CA SER A 172 1.13 -0.86 -9.95
C SER A 172 1.62 -2.03 -10.79
N LEU A 173 1.41 -3.24 -10.24
CA LEU A 173 1.56 -4.50 -10.94
C LEU A 173 0.19 -5.18 -10.99
N ILE A 174 -0.36 -5.31 -12.19
CA ILE A 174 -1.69 -5.86 -12.47
C ILE A 174 -1.48 -7.20 -13.19
N LYS A 175 -2.06 -8.27 -12.64
CA LYS A 175 -1.99 -9.62 -13.22
C LYS A 175 -3.01 -9.78 -14.36
N ASN A 176 -3.47 -11.01 -14.63
CA ASN A 176 -4.26 -11.32 -15.82
C ASN A 176 -5.76 -11.24 -15.54
N ASN A 177 -6.55 -11.06 -16.60
CA ASN A 177 -8.02 -11.03 -16.56
C ASN A 177 -8.56 -9.99 -15.55
N VAL A 178 -7.88 -8.86 -15.40
CA VAL A 178 -8.29 -7.80 -14.47
C VAL A 178 -9.16 -6.77 -15.20
N HIS A 179 -10.27 -6.40 -14.57
CA HIS A 179 -11.21 -5.40 -15.07
C HIS A 179 -11.20 -4.17 -14.15
N ILE A 180 -10.83 -3.02 -14.69
CA ILE A 180 -10.78 -1.76 -13.95
C ILE A 180 -11.75 -0.81 -14.65
N LEU A 181 -12.86 -0.48 -14.00
CA LEU A 181 -13.91 0.32 -14.60
C LEU A 181 -13.58 1.82 -14.59
N ASP A 182 -14.45 2.63 -15.17
CA ASP A 182 -14.20 4.03 -15.49
C ASP A 182 -13.88 4.89 -14.26
N GLY A 183 -12.98 5.86 -14.43
CA GLY A 183 -12.67 6.88 -13.42
C GLY A 183 -11.81 6.40 -12.24
N CYS A 184 -11.30 5.16 -12.26
CA CYS A 184 -10.46 4.66 -11.18
C CYS A 184 -9.09 5.36 -11.10
N VAL A 185 -8.57 5.51 -9.87
CA VAL A 185 -7.21 6.02 -9.62
C VAL A 185 -6.43 5.02 -8.76
N ILE A 186 -5.35 4.48 -9.30
CA ILE A 186 -4.63 3.36 -8.69
C ILE A 186 -3.14 3.70 -8.55
N GLY A 187 -2.63 3.47 -7.35
CA GLY A 187 -1.22 3.58 -6.97
C GLY A 187 -0.73 5.00 -6.72
N LYS A 188 -1.63 5.96 -6.49
CA LYS A 188 -1.26 7.25 -5.88
C LYS A 188 -0.82 7.05 -4.43
N LYS A 189 -0.09 8.03 -3.90
CA LYS A 189 0.28 8.02 -2.48
C LYS A 189 -0.95 8.23 -1.60
N GLY A 190 -1.01 7.47 -0.52
CA GLY A 190 -1.99 7.64 0.53
C GLY A 190 -1.66 8.73 1.57
N PHE A 191 -2.47 8.71 2.62
CA PHE A 191 -2.47 9.72 3.69
C PHE A 191 -1.41 9.44 4.78
N GLY A 192 -0.12 9.66 4.46
CA GLY A 192 0.98 9.50 5.42
C GLY A 192 1.73 10.80 5.74
N PHE A 193 1.69 11.24 7.01
CA PHE A 193 2.52 12.33 7.53
C PHE A 193 2.65 12.29 9.05
N PHE A 194 3.64 13.01 9.58
CA PHE A 194 3.76 13.30 11.01
C PHE A 194 3.37 14.75 11.26
N PRO A 195 2.41 15.00 12.17
CA PRO A 195 2.10 16.35 12.63
C PRO A 195 3.34 17.02 13.23
N ASN A 196 3.55 18.29 12.88
CA ASN A 196 4.60 19.12 13.47
C ASN A 196 4.07 20.56 13.61
N LYS A 197 4.63 21.35 14.54
CA LYS A 197 4.16 22.70 14.85
C LYS A 197 4.22 23.64 13.65
N ASP A 198 5.27 23.53 12.84
CA ASP A 198 5.49 24.43 11.69
C ASP A 198 4.92 23.82 10.40
N VAL A 199 5.44 22.65 9.99
CA VAL A 199 5.04 21.96 8.76
C VAL A 199 5.05 20.46 8.98
N ASN A 200 3.92 19.81 8.67
CA ASN A 200 3.79 18.36 8.71
C ASN A 200 4.88 17.67 7.87
N PHE A 201 5.56 16.68 8.42
CA PHE A 201 6.54 15.90 7.68
C PHE A 201 5.83 14.80 6.88
N ARG A 202 5.87 14.88 5.54
CA ARG A 202 5.27 13.87 4.67
C ARG A 202 6.04 12.55 4.73
N TYR A 203 5.32 11.45 4.94
CA TYR A 203 5.90 10.11 4.92
C TYR A 203 6.20 9.71 3.46
N PRO A 204 7.43 9.29 3.12
CA PRO A 204 7.74 8.79 1.78
C PRO A 204 7.11 7.42 1.54
N GLN A 205 6.32 7.27 0.49
CA GLN A 205 5.63 6.01 0.18
C GLN A 205 6.21 5.38 -1.07
N ILE A 206 6.94 4.28 -0.88
CA ILE A 206 7.72 3.57 -1.90
C ILE A 206 7.09 2.24 -2.31
N GLY A 207 6.14 1.73 -1.53
CA GLY A 207 5.38 0.53 -1.85
C GLY A 207 4.55 0.70 -3.11
N ILE A 208 3.97 -0.41 -3.56
CA ILE A 208 3.19 -0.46 -4.80
C ILE A 208 1.78 -0.98 -4.53
N VAL A 209 0.95 -0.96 -5.57
CA VAL A 209 -0.29 -1.74 -5.62
C VAL A 209 -0.04 -3.02 -6.40
N ILE A 210 -0.49 -4.14 -5.86
CA ILE A 210 -0.50 -5.43 -6.56
C ILE A 210 -1.96 -5.86 -6.70
N ILE A 211 -2.41 -6.06 -7.93
CA ILE A 211 -3.75 -6.56 -8.24
C ILE A 211 -3.59 -7.93 -8.88
N GLU A 212 -4.07 -8.96 -8.19
CA GLU A 212 -3.94 -10.35 -8.62
C GLU A 212 -4.97 -10.74 -9.71
N ASP A 213 -4.89 -11.98 -10.20
CA ASP A 213 -5.70 -12.45 -11.32
C ASP A 213 -7.22 -12.36 -11.05
N ASN A 214 -7.99 -12.12 -12.11
CA ASN A 214 -9.47 -12.14 -12.10
C ASN A 214 -10.11 -11.14 -11.12
N VAL A 215 -9.46 -10.00 -10.87
CA VAL A 215 -10.01 -8.93 -10.02
C VAL A 215 -10.86 -7.98 -10.85
N GLU A 216 -11.96 -7.52 -10.27
CA GLU A 216 -12.76 -6.41 -10.80
C GLU A 216 -12.77 -5.22 -9.83
N ILE A 217 -12.56 -4.01 -10.36
CA ILE A 217 -12.56 -2.75 -9.61
C ILE A 217 -13.58 -1.79 -10.22
N GLY A 218 -14.65 -1.53 -9.47
CA GLY A 218 -15.78 -0.68 -9.83
C GLY A 218 -15.44 0.79 -10.01
N CYS A 219 -16.32 1.51 -10.70
CA CYS A 219 -16.13 2.87 -11.17
C CYS A 219 -15.75 3.85 -10.06
N GLY A 220 -14.78 4.71 -10.36
CA GLY A 220 -14.31 5.79 -9.48
C GLY A 220 -13.70 5.33 -8.16
N SER A 221 -13.28 4.07 -8.07
CA SER A 221 -12.55 3.58 -6.89
C SER A 221 -11.14 4.14 -6.82
N THR A 222 -10.62 4.27 -5.60
CA THR A 222 -9.27 4.75 -5.32
C THR A 222 -8.48 3.73 -4.54
N ILE A 223 -7.28 3.38 -5.01
CA ILE A 223 -6.41 2.42 -4.35
C ILE A 223 -5.04 3.05 -4.17
N ASP A 224 -4.70 3.36 -2.92
CA ASP A 224 -3.41 3.93 -2.57
C ASP A 224 -2.30 2.87 -2.63
N ARG A 225 -1.12 3.26 -3.12
CA ARG A 225 0.08 2.44 -2.99
C ARG A 225 0.49 2.31 -1.53
N GLY A 226 1.19 1.23 -1.21
CA GLY A 226 1.66 1.03 0.14
C GLY A 226 2.83 1.97 0.54
N SER A 227 3.05 2.11 1.84
CA SER A 227 4.18 2.88 2.39
C SER A 227 5.54 2.20 2.15
N LEU A 228 5.97 1.31 3.03
CA LEU A 228 7.15 0.44 2.84
C LEU A 228 6.76 -0.94 2.31
N SER A 229 5.62 -1.47 2.77
CA SER A 229 5.02 -2.67 2.20
C SER A 229 4.03 -2.31 1.10
N ASN A 230 3.39 -3.31 0.48
CA ASN A 230 2.47 -3.13 -0.65
C ASN A 230 1.01 -3.16 -0.22
N THR A 231 0.17 -2.45 -0.98
CA THR A 231 -1.28 -2.66 -1.01
C THR A 231 -1.57 -3.83 -1.97
N ILE A 232 -2.42 -4.77 -1.57
CA ILE A 232 -2.65 -6.01 -2.32
C ILE A 232 -4.15 -6.30 -2.42
N ILE A 233 -4.63 -6.58 -3.63
CA ILE A 233 -5.97 -7.10 -3.88
C ILE A 233 -5.83 -8.54 -4.39
N GLY A 234 -6.31 -9.50 -3.59
CA GLY A 234 -6.19 -10.94 -3.86
C GLY A 234 -7.08 -11.43 -4.99
N LYS A 235 -6.79 -12.62 -5.49
CA LYS A 235 -7.42 -13.23 -6.68
C LYS A 235 -8.93 -13.34 -6.56
N ASN A 236 -9.61 -13.23 -7.71
CA ASN A 236 -11.07 -13.37 -7.83
C ASN A 236 -11.86 -12.43 -6.88
N THR A 237 -11.31 -11.26 -6.58
CA THR A 237 -11.95 -10.28 -5.70
C THR A 237 -12.68 -9.23 -6.51
N TYR A 238 -13.90 -8.90 -6.08
CA TYR A 238 -14.77 -7.93 -6.72
C TYR A 238 -14.96 -6.74 -5.77
N LEU A 239 -14.53 -5.57 -6.23
CA LEU A 239 -14.74 -4.29 -5.56
C LEU A 239 -15.77 -3.52 -6.38
N ASP A 240 -16.91 -3.18 -5.78
CA ASP A 240 -17.95 -2.35 -6.39
C ASP A 240 -17.50 -0.86 -6.45
N ASN A 241 -18.39 0.00 -6.93
CA ASN A 241 -18.13 1.40 -7.23
C ASN A 241 -17.74 2.22 -5.99
N GLN A 242 -16.90 3.24 -6.22
CA GLN A 242 -16.54 4.26 -5.21
C GLN A 242 -15.90 3.70 -3.94
N ILE A 243 -15.18 2.59 -4.04
CA ILE A 243 -14.43 2.04 -2.90
C ILE A 243 -13.15 2.84 -2.69
N HIS A 244 -12.78 3.06 -1.44
CA HIS A 244 -11.47 3.61 -1.07
C HIS A 244 -10.64 2.56 -0.33
N ILE A 245 -9.49 2.21 -0.91
CA ILE A 245 -8.48 1.34 -0.30
C ILE A 245 -7.25 2.19 0.07
N ALA A 246 -7.06 2.45 1.37
CA ALA A 246 -5.86 3.15 1.84
C ALA A 246 -4.58 2.30 1.73
N HIS A 247 -3.45 2.95 1.97
CA HIS A 247 -2.12 2.35 1.87
C HIS A 247 -1.95 1.09 2.74
N ASN A 248 -1.22 0.11 2.21
CA ASN A 248 -0.85 -1.15 2.89
C ASN A 248 -2.02 -2.09 3.22
N VAL A 249 -3.24 -1.79 2.76
CA VAL A 249 -4.37 -2.72 2.90
C VAL A 249 -4.09 -3.99 2.10
N LYS A 250 -4.40 -5.15 2.68
CA LYS A 250 -4.29 -6.44 2.01
C LYS A 250 -5.63 -7.14 2.04
N ILE A 251 -6.24 -7.30 0.88
CA ILE A 251 -7.48 -8.06 0.72
C ILE A 251 -7.11 -9.46 0.24
N GLY A 252 -7.68 -10.49 0.89
CA GLY A 252 -7.52 -11.89 0.52
C GLY A 252 -8.24 -12.22 -0.79
N GLU A 253 -8.41 -13.52 -1.04
CA GLU A 253 -9.00 -14.04 -2.26
C GLU A 253 -10.52 -14.18 -2.14
N ASN A 254 -11.22 -14.19 -3.29
CA ASN A 254 -12.65 -14.42 -3.42
C ASN A 254 -13.50 -13.49 -2.54
N CYS A 255 -13.08 -12.24 -2.37
CA CYS A 255 -13.82 -11.26 -1.58
C CYS A 255 -14.83 -10.50 -2.45
N ILE A 256 -15.97 -10.13 -1.86
CA ILE A 256 -17.02 -9.34 -2.51
C ILE A 256 -17.30 -8.12 -1.65
N ILE A 257 -16.91 -6.95 -2.13
CA ILE A 257 -16.99 -5.70 -1.39
C ILE A 257 -17.94 -4.76 -2.13
N ALA A 258 -19.07 -4.45 -1.51
CA ALA A 258 -20.10 -3.59 -2.10
C ALA A 258 -19.70 -2.09 -2.06
N GLY A 259 -20.46 -1.27 -2.77
CA GLY A 259 -20.07 0.10 -3.08
C GLY A 259 -19.86 1.00 -1.86
N GLN A 260 -19.00 2.00 -2.03
CA GLN A 260 -18.68 3.02 -1.02
C GLN A 260 -18.08 2.48 0.29
N VAL A 261 -17.55 1.25 0.29
CA VAL A 261 -16.77 0.75 1.43
C VAL A 261 -15.42 1.48 1.50
N GLY A 262 -15.05 1.93 2.70
CA GLY A 262 -13.79 2.61 2.95
C GLY A 262 -12.88 1.81 3.88
N PHE A 263 -11.62 1.66 3.50
CA PHE A 263 -10.59 1.02 4.32
C PHE A 263 -9.54 2.02 4.74
N ALA A 264 -9.30 2.15 6.04
CA ALA A 264 -8.11 2.82 6.56
C ALA A 264 -6.86 1.93 6.46
N GLY A 265 -5.69 2.56 6.55
CA GLY A 265 -4.43 1.94 6.17
C GLY A 265 -4.04 0.71 6.99
N SER A 266 -3.28 -0.18 6.35
CA SER A 266 -2.65 -1.37 6.97
C SER A 266 -3.60 -2.43 7.56
N SER A 267 -4.86 -2.43 7.18
CA SER A 267 -5.81 -3.49 7.53
C SER A 267 -5.67 -4.69 6.60
N THR A 268 -5.88 -5.88 7.13
CA THR A 268 -5.77 -7.16 6.41
C THR A 268 -7.08 -7.92 6.48
N LEU A 269 -7.58 -8.37 5.34
CA LEU A 269 -8.74 -9.24 5.20
C LEU A 269 -8.29 -10.64 4.79
N GLY A 270 -8.90 -11.65 5.39
CA GLY A 270 -8.78 -13.04 4.94
C GLY A 270 -9.54 -13.28 3.63
N ASN A 271 -9.73 -14.56 3.32
CA ASN A 271 -10.41 -15.00 2.11
C ASN A 271 -11.92 -15.10 2.31
N ASN A 272 -12.68 -15.08 1.20
CA ASN A 272 -14.14 -15.24 1.17
C ASN A 272 -14.90 -14.23 2.06
N VAL A 273 -14.39 -13.00 2.14
CA VAL A 273 -15.02 -11.94 2.94
C VAL A 273 -16.07 -11.21 2.10
N MET A 274 -17.23 -10.99 2.69
CA MET A 274 -18.30 -10.17 2.11
C MET A 274 -18.54 -8.93 2.96
N ILE A 275 -18.56 -7.76 2.34
CA ILE A 275 -18.80 -6.49 3.03
C ILE A 275 -19.92 -5.73 2.31
N GLY A 276 -20.99 -5.44 3.05
CA GLY A 276 -22.10 -4.64 2.57
C GLY A 276 -21.72 -3.17 2.37
N GLY A 277 -22.49 -2.49 1.52
CA GLY A 277 -22.16 -1.13 1.08
C GLY A 277 -22.07 -0.13 2.22
N GLN A 278 -21.24 0.91 2.02
CA GLN A 278 -20.99 1.99 3.00
C GLN A 278 -20.43 1.52 4.35
N ALA A 279 -19.89 0.31 4.46
CA ALA A 279 -19.16 -0.08 5.66
C ALA A 279 -17.80 0.64 5.74
N GLY A 280 -17.34 0.92 6.96
CA GLY A 280 -16.03 1.53 7.22
C GLY A 280 -15.13 0.60 8.03
N ILE A 281 -13.92 0.35 7.54
CA ILE A 281 -12.93 -0.52 8.19
C ILE A 281 -11.79 0.33 8.75
N SER A 282 -11.64 0.34 10.08
CA SER A 282 -10.56 1.08 10.74
C SER A 282 -9.18 0.50 10.39
N GLY A 283 -8.12 1.28 10.64
CA GLY A 283 -6.75 0.92 10.28
C GLY A 283 -6.17 -0.17 11.17
N HIS A 284 -5.16 -0.88 10.66
CA HIS A 284 -4.43 -1.92 11.37
C HIS A 284 -5.30 -3.07 11.92
N LEU A 285 -6.46 -3.33 11.34
CA LEU A 285 -7.32 -4.43 11.75
C LEU A 285 -6.96 -5.72 11.03
N LYS A 286 -7.23 -6.85 11.68
CA LYS A 286 -7.22 -8.19 11.09
C LYS A 286 -8.66 -8.69 11.02
N ILE A 287 -9.16 -8.87 9.81
CA ILE A 287 -10.45 -9.48 9.51
C ILE A 287 -10.18 -10.91 9.03
N GLY A 288 -10.81 -11.87 9.67
CA GLY A 288 -10.64 -13.29 9.40
C GLY A 288 -11.20 -13.76 8.06
N ASN A 289 -11.09 -15.06 7.81
CA ASN A 289 -11.67 -15.73 6.65
C ASN A 289 -13.18 -15.91 6.82
N ASN A 290 -13.92 -15.99 5.71
CA ASN A 290 -15.37 -16.28 5.67
C ASN A 290 -16.20 -15.29 6.52
N VAL A 291 -15.77 -14.04 6.62
CA VAL A 291 -16.45 -13.01 7.41
C VAL A 291 -17.52 -12.32 6.57
N GLN A 292 -18.69 -12.05 7.17
CA GLN A 292 -19.75 -11.23 6.59
C GLN A 292 -19.96 -9.97 7.43
N ILE A 293 -19.79 -8.79 6.84
CA ILE A 293 -20.03 -7.50 7.47
C ILE A 293 -21.24 -6.86 6.80
N GLY A 294 -22.30 -6.58 7.58
CA GLY A 294 -23.49 -5.90 7.09
C GLY A 294 -23.21 -4.47 6.63
N GLY A 295 -24.05 -3.95 5.71
CA GLY A 295 -23.92 -2.59 5.19
C GLY A 295 -24.00 -1.51 6.28
N GLY A 296 -23.33 -0.38 6.06
CA GLY A 296 -23.26 0.75 6.99
C GLY A 296 -22.47 0.49 8.28
N SER A 297 -21.87 -0.70 8.45
CA SER A 297 -21.17 -1.07 9.68
C SER A 297 -19.84 -0.34 9.86
N GLY A 298 -19.59 0.17 11.06
CA GLY A 298 -18.27 0.65 11.49
C GLY A 298 -17.46 -0.46 12.18
N VAL A 299 -16.40 -0.93 11.54
CA VAL A 299 -15.51 -1.98 12.09
C VAL A 299 -14.30 -1.33 12.77
N ILE A 300 -14.25 -1.43 14.09
CA ILE A 300 -13.23 -0.79 14.94
C ILE A 300 -12.32 -1.79 15.68
N LYS A 301 -12.57 -3.10 15.53
CA LYS A 301 -11.80 -4.18 16.17
C LYS A 301 -11.58 -5.31 15.18
N ASN A 302 -10.57 -6.15 15.46
CA ASN A 302 -10.34 -7.38 14.71
C ASN A 302 -11.59 -8.27 14.74
N ILE A 303 -11.85 -8.97 13.64
CA ILE A 303 -12.97 -9.91 13.52
C ILE A 303 -12.39 -11.31 13.27
N PRO A 304 -12.74 -12.33 14.06
CA PRO A 304 -12.25 -13.69 13.85
C PRO A 304 -12.93 -14.35 12.65
N ASP A 305 -12.34 -15.45 12.18
CA ASP A 305 -12.85 -16.25 11.08
C ASP A 305 -14.31 -16.69 11.31
N ASN A 306 -15.06 -16.88 10.22
CA ASN A 306 -16.44 -17.38 10.19
C ASN A 306 -17.46 -16.51 10.95
N SER A 307 -17.16 -15.23 11.13
CA SER A 307 -18.04 -14.29 11.84
C SER A 307 -19.06 -13.63 10.91
N LYS A 308 -20.24 -13.32 11.44
CA LYS A 308 -21.20 -12.40 10.83
C LYS A 308 -21.44 -11.24 11.79
N VAL A 309 -21.22 -10.02 11.34
CA VAL A 309 -21.37 -8.81 12.17
C VAL A 309 -22.18 -7.75 11.42
N MET A 310 -22.91 -6.92 12.16
CA MET A 310 -23.63 -5.78 11.60
C MET A 310 -23.74 -4.67 12.64
N GLY A 311 -23.56 -3.43 12.21
CA GLY A 311 -23.76 -2.22 13.00
C GLY A 311 -24.57 -1.20 12.22
N TYR A 312 -25.89 -1.33 12.27
CA TYR A 312 -26.93 -0.49 11.65
C TYR A 312 -28.27 -1.07 12.17
N PRO A 313 -29.35 -0.32 12.44
CA PRO A 313 -29.78 0.94 11.82
C PRO A 313 -29.59 2.20 12.66
N ALA A 314 -30.01 3.33 12.09
CA ALA A 314 -30.27 4.56 12.83
C ALA A 314 -31.23 4.28 14.00
N LYS A 315 -30.90 4.81 15.17
CA LYS A 315 -31.67 4.72 16.40
C LYS A 315 -31.92 6.12 16.94
N ASP A 316 -32.93 6.27 17.80
CA ASP A 316 -33.06 7.47 18.62
C ASP A 316 -31.77 7.74 19.43
N LEU A 317 -31.34 9.00 19.47
CA LEU A 317 -30.06 9.41 20.07
C LEU A 317 -29.95 9.02 21.55
N LYS A 318 -31.02 9.18 22.34
CA LYS A 318 -30.99 8.87 23.77
C LYS A 318 -30.84 7.37 23.98
N ASN A 319 -31.57 6.56 23.20
CA ASN A 319 -31.45 5.10 23.24
C ASN A 319 -30.05 4.65 22.83
N PHE A 320 -29.49 5.23 21.76
CA PHE A 320 -28.13 4.92 21.31
C PHE A 320 -27.08 5.18 22.40
N ILE A 321 -27.10 6.36 23.02
CA ILE A 321 -26.14 6.71 24.09
C ILE A 321 -26.30 5.77 25.29
N ARG A 322 -27.54 5.43 25.66
CA ARG A 322 -27.82 4.53 26.80
C ARG A 322 -27.30 3.12 26.56
N GLU A 323 -27.46 2.58 25.35
CA GLU A 323 -27.07 1.21 25.00
C GLU A 323 -25.55 1.04 24.80
N ASN A 324 -24.81 2.13 24.55
CA ASN A 324 -23.38 2.10 24.20
C ASN A 324 -22.51 2.91 25.18
N LYS A 325 -22.98 3.13 26.41
CA LYS A 325 -22.14 3.57 27.54
C LYS A 325 -21.32 2.39 28.07
#